data_AF-A0AAW4BLU3-F1
#
_entry.id   AF-A0AAW4BLU3-F1
#
_cell.length_a   1.000
_cell.length_b   1.000
_cell.length_c   1.000
_cell.angle_alpha   90.00
_cell.angle_beta   90.00
_cell.angle_gamma   90.00
#
_symmetry.space_group_name_H-M   'P 1'
#
loop_
_entity.id
_entity.type
_entity.pdbx_description
1 polymer ?
#
loop_
_entity_poly.entity_id
_entity_poly.type
_entity_poly.pdbx_seq_one_letter_code
_entity_poly.pdbx_strand_id
1 'polypeptide(L)'
;QEDNKQALTKLFLETRPESTPKLIGDVVEQIDKIVKAKRFKGWQTSNSGPREIQKALLLTLAQFGLGKDKELFAKAYGYIEEHY
;
A
#
# COMPACT_ATOMS: atom_id res chain seq x y z
N GLN A 1 -9.06 13.12 0.03
CA GLN A 1 -8.98 11.63 -0.08
C GLN A 1 -8.38 11.19 -1.41
N GLU A 2 -8.39 12.03 -2.45
CA GLU A 2 -7.62 11.83 -3.70
C GLU A 2 -6.11 11.89 -3.50
N ASP A 3 -5.64 12.65 -2.50
CA ASP A 3 -4.22 12.86 -2.20
C ASP A 3 -3.47 11.58 -1.85
N ASN A 4 -4.08 10.68 -1.07
CA ASN A 4 -3.43 9.45 -0.62
C ASN A 4 -3.17 8.48 -1.77
N LYS A 5 -4.08 8.41 -2.75
CA LYS A 5 -3.88 7.60 -3.96
C LYS A 5 -2.81 8.24 -4.85
N GLN A 6 -2.87 9.54 -5.10
CA GLN A 6 -1.88 10.22 -5.95
C GLN A 6 -0.46 10.12 -5.40
N ALA A 7 -0.28 10.26 -4.09
CA ALA A 7 1.02 10.14 -3.45
C ALA A 7 1.59 8.71 -3.58
N LEU A 8 0.77 7.69 -3.33
CA LEU A 8 1.16 6.29 -3.55
C LEU A 8 1.52 6.03 -5.02
N THR A 9 0.75 6.56 -5.98
CA THR A 9 1.08 6.42 -7.41
C THR A 9 2.44 7.03 -7.75
N LYS A 10 2.75 8.24 -7.26
CA LYS A 10 4.06 8.86 -7.46
C LYS A 10 5.19 8.02 -6.85
N LEU A 11 5.01 7.58 -5.61
CA LEU A 11 5.98 6.76 -4.88
C LEU A 11 6.30 5.45 -5.59
N PHE A 12 5.28 4.79 -6.15
CA PHE A 12 5.45 3.57 -6.93
C PHE A 12 6.13 3.83 -8.27
N LEU A 13 5.80 4.94 -8.96
CA LEU A 13 6.46 5.33 -10.21
C LEU A 13 7.95 5.65 -9.99
N GLU A 14 8.29 6.32 -8.90
CA GLU A 14 9.68 6.64 -8.54
C GLU A 14 10.47 5.39 -8.13
N THR A 15 9.83 4.45 -7.45
CA THR A 15 10.49 3.22 -6.97
C THR A 15 10.60 2.15 -8.07
N ARG A 16 9.66 2.14 -9.02
CA ARG A 16 9.55 1.13 -10.09
C ARG A 16 9.19 1.79 -11.44
N PRO A 17 10.11 2.55 -12.06
CA PRO A 17 9.86 3.20 -13.35
C PRO A 17 9.67 2.21 -14.51
N GLU A 18 10.15 0.97 -14.39
CA GLU A 18 9.97 -0.08 -15.40
C GLU A 18 8.57 -0.71 -15.39
N SER A 19 7.75 -0.43 -14.38
CA SER A 19 6.37 -0.94 -14.28
C SER A 19 5.40 -0.06 -15.06
N THR A 20 4.39 -0.69 -15.68
CA THR A 20 3.38 0.06 -16.44
C THR A 20 2.57 0.98 -15.52
N PRO A 21 2.34 2.26 -15.87
CA PRO A 21 1.58 3.20 -15.03
C PRO A 21 0.18 2.70 -14.65
N LYS A 22 -0.46 1.93 -15.54
CA LYS A 22 -1.74 1.29 -15.29
C LYS A 22 -1.67 0.27 -14.14
N LEU A 23 -0.65 -0.59 -14.15
CA LEU A 23 -0.41 -1.57 -13.08
C LEU A 23 -0.16 -0.88 -11.74
N ILE A 24 0.61 0.21 -11.75
CA ILE A 24 0.81 1.02 -10.53
C ILE A 24 -0.52 1.60 -10.03
N GLY A 25 -1.35 2.15 -10.91
CA GLY A 25 -2.68 2.65 -10.56
C GLY A 25 -3.56 1.56 -9.92
N ASP A 26 -3.58 0.36 -10.51
CA ASP A 26 -4.34 -0.79 -10.02
C ASP A 26 -3.85 -1.26 -8.63
N VAL A 27 -2.53 -1.33 -8.42
CA VAL A 27 -1.94 -1.68 -7.11
C VAL A 27 -2.34 -0.66 -6.05
N VAL A 28 -2.18 0.62 -6.35
CA VAL A 28 -2.47 1.72 -5.41
C VAL A 28 -3.95 1.75 -5.06
N GLU A 29 -4.83 1.52 -6.02
CA GLU A 29 -6.26 1.43 -5.76
C GLU A 29 -6.63 0.21 -4.90
N GLN A 30 -6.02 -0.95 -5.15
CA GLN A 30 -6.21 -2.11 -4.28
C GLN A 30 -5.75 -1.83 -2.85
N ILE A 31 -4.57 -1.24 -2.68
CA ILE A 31 -4.01 -0.88 -1.36
C ILE A 31 -4.96 0.07 -0.64
N ASP A 32 -5.42 1.16 -1.28
CA ASP A 32 -6.37 2.10 -0.70
C ASP A 32 -7.66 1.42 -0.24
N LYS A 33 -8.24 0.53 -1.07
CA LYS A 33 -9.44 -0.24 -0.73
C LYS A 33 -9.20 -1.15 0.48
N ILE A 34 -8.09 -1.87 0.49
CA ILE A 34 -7.72 -2.81 1.57
C ILE A 34 -7.49 -2.08 2.87
N VAL A 35 -6.70 -1.00 2.85
CA VAL A 35 -6.42 -0.18 4.02
C VAL A 35 -7.72 0.43 4.53
N LYS A 36 -8.58 0.96 3.66
CA LYS A 36 -9.91 1.46 4.08
C LYS A 36 -10.81 0.39 4.68
N ALA A 37 -10.77 -0.84 4.15
CA ALA A 37 -11.55 -1.96 4.66
C ALA A 37 -11.01 -2.49 6.00
N LYS A 38 -9.69 -2.48 6.18
CA LYS A 38 -9.00 -3.05 7.36
C LYS A 38 -8.71 -2.03 8.45
N ARG A 39 -8.70 -0.73 8.16
CA ARG A 39 -8.60 0.35 9.15
C ARG A 39 -9.93 0.47 9.90
N PHE A 40 -10.12 -0.40 10.88
CA PHE A 40 -11.13 -0.13 11.91
C PHE A 40 -10.64 1.02 12.79
N LYS A 41 -11.57 1.70 13.47
CA LYS A 41 -11.22 2.80 14.39
C LYS A 41 -10.28 2.27 15.48
N GLY A 42 -9.04 2.78 15.52
CA GLY A 42 -8.02 2.31 16.47
C GLY A 42 -7.18 1.13 15.97
N TRP A 43 -7.14 0.84 14.67
CA TRP A 43 -6.28 -0.23 14.14
C TRP A 43 -4.80 -0.08 14.54
N GLN A 44 -4.28 1.15 14.56
CA GLN A 44 -2.92 1.46 15.02
C GLN A 44 -2.69 1.13 16.51
N THR A 45 -3.75 1.21 17.33
CA THR A 45 -3.67 0.91 18.78
C THR A 45 -3.88 -0.57 19.10
N SER A 46 -4.30 -1.38 18.12
CA SER A 46 -4.53 -2.80 18.30
C SER A 46 -3.28 -3.60 17.93
N ASN A 47 -2.95 -4.59 18.75
CA ASN A 47 -1.81 -5.49 18.50
C ASN A 47 -1.92 -6.29 17.18
N SER A 48 -3.15 -6.41 16.65
CA SER A 48 -3.44 -7.16 15.42
C SER A 48 -3.59 -6.26 14.18
N GLY A 49 -3.85 -4.97 14.34
CA GLY A 49 -4.12 -4.05 13.22
C GLY A 49 -2.94 -3.90 12.26
N PRO A 50 -1.74 -3.52 12.74
CA PRO A 50 -0.55 -3.39 11.89
C PRO A 50 -0.20 -4.69 11.16
N ARG A 51 -0.33 -5.83 11.85
CA ARG A 51 -0.11 -7.16 11.25
C ARG A 51 -1.06 -7.45 10.09
N GLU A 52 -2.34 -7.11 10.24
CA GLU A 52 -3.34 -7.31 9.19
C GLU A 52 -3.07 -6.42 7.97
N ILE A 53 -2.70 -5.15 8.20
CA ILE A 53 -2.35 -4.21 7.12
C ILE A 53 -1.09 -4.67 6.39
N GLN A 54 -0.03 -5.04 7.10
CA GLN A 54 1.19 -5.56 6.51
C GLN A 54 0.93 -6.81 5.67
N LYS A 55 0.15 -7.76 6.19
CA LYS A 55 -0.19 -9.00 5.47
C LYS A 55 -0.98 -8.71 4.20
N ALA A 56 -1.97 -7.81 4.28
CA ALA A 56 -2.80 -7.47 3.14
C ALA A 56 -2.03 -6.68 2.07
N LEU A 57 -1.15 -5.75 2.48
CA LEU A 57 -0.22 -5.05 1.60
C LEU A 57 0.71 -6.04 0.87
N LEU A 58 1.27 -7.00 1.60
CA LEU A 58 2.20 -7.99 1.04
C LEU A 58 1.51 -8.92 0.03
N LEU A 59 0.28 -9.36 0.33
CA LEU A 59 -0.55 -10.14 -0.60
C LEU A 59 -0.89 -9.35 -1.86
N THR A 60 -1.23 -8.07 -1.71
CA THR A 60 -1.52 -7.17 -2.84
C THR A 60 -0.30 -7.05 -3.74
N LEU A 61 0.85 -6.66 -3.19
CA LEU A 61 2.09 -6.56 -3.95
C LEU A 61 2.44 -7.89 -4.64
N ALA A 62 2.25 -9.02 -3.96
CA ALA A 62 2.48 -10.34 -4.55
C ALA A 62 1.57 -10.64 -5.76
N GLN A 63 0.30 -10.22 -5.75
CA GLN A 63 -0.61 -10.39 -6.89
C GLN A 63 -0.11 -9.66 -8.15
N PHE A 64 0.57 -8.53 -7.97
CA PHE A 64 1.14 -7.74 -9.06
C PHE A 64 2.61 -8.08 -9.35
N GLY A 65 3.16 -9.13 -8.74
CA GLY A 65 4.55 -9.54 -8.92
C GLY A 65 5.59 -8.69 -8.18
N LEU A 66 5.13 -7.76 -7.34
CA LEU A 66 5.93 -6.81 -6.54
C LEU A 66 6.20 -7.30 -5.11
N GLY A 67 5.75 -8.50 -4.75
CA GLY A 67 5.91 -9.05 -3.39
C GLY A 67 7.36 -9.28 -2.95
N LYS A 68 8.33 -9.21 -3.89
CA LYS A 68 9.77 -9.30 -3.60
C LYS A 68 10.40 -7.94 -3.31
N ASP A 69 9.71 -6.84 -3.59
CA ASP A 69 10.20 -5.48 -3.36
C ASP A 69 10.01 -5.05 -1.92
N LYS A 70 11.02 -5.34 -1.10
CA LYS A 70 11.05 -4.93 0.31
C LYS A 70 11.05 -3.41 0.46
N GLU A 71 11.73 -2.69 -0.43
CA GLU A 71 11.76 -1.22 -0.39
C GLU A 71 10.39 -0.62 -0.70
N LEU A 72 9.72 -1.12 -1.75
CA LEU A 72 8.38 -0.67 -2.11
C LEU A 72 7.38 -0.97 -0.99
N PHE A 73 7.48 -2.16 -0.39
CA PHE A 73 6.68 -2.52 0.76
C PHE A 73 6.89 -1.56 1.93
N ALA A 74 8.15 -1.28 2.30
CA ALA A 74 8.46 -0.39 3.43
C ALA A 74 7.96 1.03 3.18
N LYS A 75 8.17 1.57 1.99
CA LYS A 75 7.68 2.89 1.59
C LYS A 75 6.15 2.99 1.58
N ALA A 76 5.47 2.00 1.00
CA ALA A 76 4.01 1.94 0.96
C ALA A 76 3.42 1.78 2.37
N TYR A 77 4.01 0.91 3.19
CA TYR A 77 3.59 0.71 4.58
C TYR A 77 3.79 1.96 5.43
N GLY A 78 4.95 2.61 5.34
CA GLY A 78 5.22 3.87 6.04
C GLY A 78 4.22 4.96 5.65
N TYR A 79 3.94 5.11 4.35
CA TYR A 79 2.92 6.04 3.89
C TYR A 79 1.53 5.73 4.46
N ILE A 80 1.15 4.44 4.54
CA ILE A 80 -0.11 4.03 5.14
C ILE A 80 -0.15 4.40 6.62
N GLU A 81 0.93 4.16 7.36
CA GLU A 81 1.02 4.45 8.79
C GLU A 81 0.94 5.96 9.08
N GLU A 82 1.53 6.80 8.22
CA GLU A 82 1.51 8.25 8.37
C GLU A 82 0.19 8.90 7.94
N HIS A 83 -0.51 8.34 6.93
CA HIS A 83 -1.64 9.01 6.28
C HIS A 83 -3.03 8.36 6.48
N TYR A 84 -3.14 7.18 7.12
CA TYR A 84 -4.42 6.43 7.25
C TYR A 84 -4.85 6.07 8.67
#